data_AF-A0A4S2MLF2-F1
#
_entry.id   AF-A0A4S2MLF2-F1
#
_cell.length_a   1.000
_cell.length_b   1.000
_cell.length_c   1.000
_cell.angle_alpha   90.00
_cell.angle_beta   90.00
_cell.angle_gamma   90.00
#
_symmetry.space_group_name_H-M   'P 1'
#
loop_
_entity.id
_entity.type
_entity.pdbx_description
1 polymer ?
#
loop_
_entity_poly.entity_id
_entity_poly.type
_entity_poly.pdbx_seq_one_letter_code
_entity_poly.pdbx_strand_id
1 'polypeptide(L)'
;MSTPPAASGTPNPSGKTELKRGHSGHSDSDVKQAEDGGAEIQEGGKEDPREAALRASNTDLERQIQELGAQRDEIVSGLRNKDPSKTVQTHIRLLHEYNEMRDVALGLMGLVADNRGCEVKEVMTEFGLDPREK
;
A
#
# COMPACT_ATOMS: atom_id res chain seq x y z
N MET A 1 -27.53 -12.63 -17.05
CA MET A 1 -27.65 -11.19 -16.75
C MET A 1 -28.17 -11.04 -15.32
N SER A 2 -27.33 -10.59 -14.40
CA SER A 2 -27.73 -10.16 -13.06
C SER A 2 -26.72 -9.13 -12.58
N THR A 3 -27.24 -7.92 -12.39
CA THR A 3 -26.54 -6.74 -11.88
C THR A 3 -26.39 -6.84 -10.35
N PRO A 4 -25.33 -6.23 -9.77
CA PRO A 4 -25.14 -6.18 -8.32
C PRO A 4 -25.77 -4.92 -7.70
N PRO A 5 -26.24 -4.96 -6.43
CA PRO A 5 -26.59 -3.76 -5.68
C PRO A 5 -25.48 -3.26 -4.73
N ALA A 6 -25.17 -1.98 -4.92
CA ALA A 6 -24.69 -0.92 -4.03
C ALA A 6 -24.12 -1.19 -2.61
N ALA A 7 -22.89 -0.72 -2.43
CA ALA A 7 -22.39 0.23 -1.42
C ALA A 7 -22.89 0.15 0.04
N SER A 8 -21.98 -0.19 0.95
CA SER A 8 -22.03 0.18 2.37
C SER A 8 -20.84 1.08 2.72
N GLY A 9 -21.13 2.36 2.97
CA GLY A 9 -20.19 3.33 3.50
C GLY A 9 -19.93 3.09 4.99
N THR A 10 -18.67 3.21 5.39
CA THR A 10 -18.28 3.32 6.80
C THR A 10 -18.04 4.79 7.13
N PRO A 11 -18.75 5.38 8.11
CA PRO A 11 -18.39 6.68 8.65
C PRO A 11 -17.51 6.49 9.90
N ASN A 12 -16.35 7.13 9.88
CA ASN A 12 -15.52 7.41 11.05
C ASN A 12 -16.12 8.61 11.81
N PRO A 13 -16.20 8.57 13.15
CA PRO A 13 -16.08 9.79 13.93
C PRO A 13 -14.99 9.72 15.00
N SER A 14 -14.05 10.66 14.88
CA SER A 14 -13.11 11.06 15.91
C SER A 14 -13.84 11.56 17.16
N GLY A 15 -13.48 11.02 18.33
CA GLY A 15 -13.91 11.49 19.65
C GLY A 15 -12.70 11.58 20.58
N LYS A 16 -12.23 12.80 20.80
CA LYS A 16 -11.11 13.17 21.66
C LYS A 16 -11.45 12.87 23.12
N THR A 17 -10.52 12.26 23.87
CA THR A 17 -10.47 12.44 25.32
C THR A 17 -9.06 12.83 25.73
N GLU A 18 -9.04 13.92 26.48
CA GLU A 18 -7.93 14.75 26.88
C GLU A 18 -7.63 14.39 28.35
N LEU A 19 -6.42 13.92 28.67
CA LEU A 19 -5.98 13.83 30.07
C LEU A 19 -4.63 14.56 30.22
N LYS A 20 -4.70 15.65 30.97
CA LYS A 20 -3.63 16.61 31.25
C LYS A 20 -3.22 16.46 32.72
N ARG A 21 -1.90 16.34 32.98
CA ARG A 21 -1.12 16.70 34.20
C ARG A 21 0.15 15.83 34.22
N GLY A 22 1.37 16.30 34.46
CA GLY A 22 1.90 17.62 34.82
C GLY A 22 3.43 17.56 34.74
N HIS A 23 4.07 18.72 34.61
CA HIS A 23 5.52 18.89 34.67
C HIS A 23 6.03 18.66 36.10
N SER A 24 7.21 18.04 36.24
CA SER A 24 8.27 18.53 37.12
C SER A 24 9.61 17.91 36.73
N GLY A 25 10.56 18.75 36.34
CA GLY A 25 11.96 18.36 36.22
C GLY A 25 12.63 18.30 37.60
N HIS A 26 13.52 17.33 37.78
CA HIS A 26 14.70 17.46 38.62
C HIS A 26 15.77 16.47 38.13
N SER A 27 16.91 17.04 37.78
CA SER A 27 18.23 16.41 37.76
C SER A 27 18.56 15.88 39.15
N ASP A 28 19.11 14.67 39.26
CA ASP A 28 20.38 14.48 39.96
C ASP A 28 21.00 13.10 39.70
N SER A 29 22.29 13.20 39.41
CA SER A 29 23.43 12.31 39.62
C SER A 29 23.30 11.04 40.48
N ASP A 30 24.17 10.10 40.11
CA ASP A 30 24.79 9.05 40.93
C ASP A 30 23.91 7.88 41.40
N VAL A 31 23.85 6.82 40.59
CA VAL A 31 23.67 5.47 41.10
C VAL A 31 24.87 4.61 40.71
N LYS A 32 25.64 4.34 41.75
CA LYS A 32 26.86 3.53 41.87
C LYS A 32 26.78 2.19 41.14
N GLN A 33 27.94 1.82 40.59
CA GLN A 33 28.35 0.43 40.38
C GLN A 33 28.14 -0.37 41.67
N ALA A 34 27.33 -1.42 41.59
CA ALA A 34 27.38 -2.55 42.49
C ALA A 34 27.60 -3.78 41.61
N GLU A 35 28.83 -4.30 41.65
CA GLU A 35 29.06 -5.70 41.34
C GLU A 35 28.40 -6.51 42.45
N ASP A 36 27.53 -7.45 42.08
CA ASP A 36 27.23 -8.58 42.93
C ASP A 36 27.08 -9.82 42.05
N GLY A 37 27.95 -10.80 42.31
CA GLY A 37 27.89 -12.11 41.70
C GLY A 37 26.65 -12.83 42.20
N GLY A 38 25.61 -12.84 41.38
CA GLY A 38 24.40 -13.63 41.59
C GLY A 38 24.46 -14.91 40.79
N ALA A 39 24.65 -16.02 41.50
CA ALA A 39 24.54 -17.40 41.06
C ALA A 39 23.46 -17.65 39.98
N GLU A 40 23.88 -18.42 38.98
CA GLU A 40 23.16 -19.53 38.36
C GLU A 40 21.73 -19.76 38.87
N ILE A 41 20.74 -19.32 38.08
CA ILE A 41 19.43 -19.96 38.05
C ILE A 41 19.33 -20.70 36.73
N GLN A 42 19.84 -21.93 36.72
CA GLN A 42 19.30 -22.98 35.87
C GLN A 42 17.88 -23.27 36.37
N GLU A 43 16.88 -22.55 35.85
CA GLU A 43 15.52 -23.07 35.91
C GLU A 43 15.35 -24.10 34.79
N GLY A 44 15.74 -25.34 35.11
CA GLY A 44 15.22 -26.54 34.47
C GLY A 44 13.75 -26.71 34.83
N GLY A 45 12.89 -25.82 34.35
CA GLY A 45 11.46 -26.08 34.21
C GLY A 45 11.24 -26.75 32.86
N LYS A 46 10.58 -27.91 32.82
CA LYS A 46 10.13 -28.50 31.56
C LYS A 46 9.37 -27.42 30.80
N GLU A 47 9.92 -26.91 29.69
CA GLU A 47 9.20 -26.00 28.82
C GLU A 47 7.81 -26.59 28.62
N ASP A 48 6.76 -25.84 28.97
CA ASP A 48 5.40 -26.32 28.76
C ASP A 48 5.33 -26.76 27.28
N PRO A 49 4.84 -27.97 26.95
CA PRO A 49 4.74 -28.41 25.56
C PRO A 49 4.05 -27.38 24.67
N ARG A 50 3.21 -26.51 25.24
CA ARG A 50 2.69 -25.31 24.57
C ARG A 50 3.78 -24.30 24.28
N GLU A 51 4.58 -23.88 25.26
CA GLU A 51 5.70 -22.94 25.05
C GLU A 51 6.70 -23.45 24.01
N ALA A 52 7.04 -24.74 24.04
CA ALA A 52 7.89 -25.36 23.02
C ALA A 52 7.23 -25.33 21.63
N ALA A 53 5.92 -25.63 21.54
CA ALA A 53 5.17 -25.54 20.28
C ALA A 53 5.04 -24.10 19.77
N LEU A 54 4.84 -23.11 20.66
CA LEU A 54 4.82 -21.70 20.30
C LEU A 54 6.19 -21.24 19.80
N ARG A 55 7.28 -21.65 20.45
CA ARG A 55 8.65 -21.36 19.98
C ARG A 55 8.92 -21.97 18.61
N ALA A 56 8.55 -23.23 18.40
CA ALA A 56 8.68 -23.88 17.09
C ALA A 56 7.89 -23.12 16.00
N SER A 57 6.65 -22.72 16.30
CA SER A 57 5.85 -21.91 15.39
C SER A 57 6.49 -20.55 15.11
N ASN A 58 7.10 -19.90 16.10
CA ASN A 58 7.79 -18.64 15.90
C ASN A 58 9.01 -18.82 14.99
N THR A 59 9.80 -19.88 15.17
CA THR A 59 10.94 -20.16 14.28
C THR A 59 10.51 -20.46 12.86
N ASP A 60 9.39 -21.16 12.68
CA ASP A 60 8.83 -21.44 11.35
C ASP A 60 8.32 -20.16 10.68
N LEU A 61 7.62 -19.30 11.43
CA LEU A 61 7.15 -18.00 10.94
C LEU A 61 8.32 -17.06 10.60
N GLU A 62 9.36 -17.03 11.42
CA GLU A 62 10.59 -16.27 11.16
C GLU A 62 11.26 -16.75 9.88
N ARG A 63 11.33 -18.07 9.67
CA ARG A 63 11.84 -18.64 8.42
C ARG A 63 11.00 -18.23 7.21
N GLN A 64 9.67 -18.24 7.33
CA GLN A 64 8.78 -17.78 6.26
C GLN A 64 8.96 -16.30 5.93
N ILE A 65 9.14 -15.45 6.95
CA ILE A 65 9.41 -14.02 6.77
C ILE A 65 10.73 -13.81 6.01
N GLN A 66 11.78 -14.55 6.36
CA GLN A 66 13.07 -14.46 5.69
C GLN A 66 12.99 -14.90 4.23
N GLU A 67 12.33 -16.03 3.96
CA GLU A 67 12.15 -16.55 2.61
C GLU A 67 11.35 -15.57 1.73
N LEU A 68 10.19 -15.10 2.22
CA LEU A 68 9.37 -14.13 1.49
C LEU A 68 10.09 -12.78 1.32
N GLY A 69 10.92 -12.39 2.28
CA GLY A 69 11.78 -11.22 2.20
C GLY A 69 12.81 -11.33 1.08
N ALA A 70 13.53 -12.46 1.01
CA ALA A 70 14.50 -12.73 -0.03
C ALA A 70 13.86 -12.76 -1.42
N GLN A 71 12.69 -13.40 -1.55
CA GLN A 71 11.92 -13.43 -2.81
C GLN A 71 11.49 -12.02 -3.24
N ARG A 72 11.02 -11.19 -2.30
CA ARG A 72 10.67 -9.80 -2.58
C ARG A 72 11.89 -9.04 -3.10
N ASP A 73 13.03 -9.15 -2.43
CA ASP A 73 14.23 -8.39 -2.77
C ASP A 73 14.80 -8.81 -4.14
N GLU A 74 14.77 -10.11 -4.44
CA GLU A 74 15.12 -10.64 -5.77
C GLU A 74 14.22 -10.02 -6.86
N ILE A 75 12.89 -10.06 -6.66
CA ILE A 75 11.95 -9.47 -7.62
C ILE A 75 12.20 -7.97 -7.78
N VAL A 76 12.35 -7.22 -6.68
CA VAL A 76 12.59 -5.77 -6.70
C VAL A 76 13.92 -5.42 -7.38
N SER A 77 14.94 -6.28 -7.28
CA SER A 77 16.23 -6.09 -7.94
C SER A 77 16.12 -6.12 -9.48
N GLY A 78 15.19 -6.92 -10.01
CA GLY A 78 14.91 -7.01 -11.45
C GLY A 78 14.12 -5.83 -12.02
N LEU A 79 13.58 -4.94 -11.17
CA LEU A 79 12.81 -3.79 -11.62
C LEU A 79 13.70 -2.61 -12.00
N ARG A 80 13.37 -1.97 -13.13
CA ARG A 80 14.01 -0.71 -13.57
C ARG A 80 13.85 0.43 -12.56
N ASN A 81 12.70 0.47 -11.87
CA ASN A 81 12.45 1.43 -10.79
C ASN A 81 12.31 0.66 -9.47
N LYS A 82 13.10 1.05 -8.48
CA LYS A 82 13.13 0.44 -7.14
C LYS A 82 11.85 0.69 -6.33
N ASP A 83 10.98 1.59 -6.80
CA ASP A 83 9.65 1.81 -6.25
C ASP A 83 8.56 1.28 -7.20
N PRO A 84 8.18 -0.01 -7.07
CA PRO A 84 7.10 -0.60 -7.88
C PRO A 84 5.76 0.09 -7.64
N SER A 85 5.47 0.50 -6.41
CA SER A 85 4.19 1.10 -6.03
C SER A 85 3.99 2.43 -6.75
N LYS A 86 4.99 3.32 -6.72
CA LYS A 86 4.94 4.58 -7.47
C LYS A 86 4.83 4.37 -8.98
N THR A 87 5.52 3.37 -9.52
CA THR A 87 5.47 3.06 -10.95
C THR A 87 4.06 2.65 -11.38
N VAL A 88 3.43 1.74 -10.64
CA VAL A 88 2.05 1.30 -10.89
C VAL A 88 1.08 2.47 -10.71
N GLN A 89 1.20 3.25 -9.64
CA GLN A 89 0.32 4.39 -9.38
C GLN A 89 0.42 5.45 -10.50
N THR A 90 1.64 5.75 -10.96
CA THR A 90 1.86 6.67 -12.07
C THR A 90 1.20 6.15 -13.34
N HIS A 91 1.34 4.87 -13.63
CA HIS A 91 0.73 4.28 -14.83
C HIS A 91 -0.80 4.27 -14.77
N ILE A 92 -1.38 3.91 -13.62
CA ILE A 92 -2.84 3.98 -13.38
C ILE A 92 -3.35 5.41 -13.62
N ARG A 93 -2.64 6.40 -13.07
CA ARG A 93 -2.99 7.81 -13.25
C ARG A 93 -2.98 8.22 -14.72
N LEU A 94 -1.90 7.92 -15.44
CA LEU A 94 -1.76 8.27 -16.86
C LEU A 94 -2.84 7.61 -17.73
N LEU A 95 -3.20 6.34 -17.44
CA LEU A 95 -4.27 5.66 -18.16
C LEU A 95 -5.64 6.31 -17.90
N HIS A 96 -5.94 6.67 -16.65
CA HIS A 96 -7.18 7.38 -16.34
C HIS A 96 -7.22 8.75 -17.01
N GLU A 97 -6.17 9.56 -16.88
CA GLU A 97 -6.09 10.87 -17.52
C GLU A 97 -6.24 10.78 -19.04
N TYR A 98 -5.58 9.80 -19.68
CA TYR A 98 -5.72 9.55 -21.12
C TYR A 98 -7.16 9.18 -21.49
N ASN A 99 -7.78 8.24 -20.77
CA ASN A 99 -9.14 7.79 -21.07
C ASN A 99 -10.15 8.93 -20.89
N GLU A 100 -10.04 9.70 -19.81
CA GLU A 100 -10.90 10.85 -19.56
C GLU A 100 -10.79 11.90 -20.68
N MET A 101 -9.57 12.26 -21.07
CA MET A 101 -9.37 13.20 -22.18
C MET A 101 -9.90 12.65 -23.51
N ARG A 102 -9.67 11.36 -23.78
CA ARG A 102 -10.14 10.70 -24.99
C ARG A 102 -11.67 10.71 -25.07
N ASP A 103 -12.35 10.40 -23.97
CA ASP A 103 -13.81 10.32 -23.92
C ASP A 103 -14.44 11.71 -24.12
N VAL A 104 -13.88 12.75 -23.50
CA VAL A 104 -14.30 14.14 -23.72
C VAL A 104 -14.07 14.55 -25.17
N ALA A 105 -12.89 14.29 -25.73
CA ALA A 105 -12.57 14.63 -27.10
C ALA A 105 -13.51 13.91 -28.09
N LEU A 106 -13.80 12.63 -27.85
CA LEU A 106 -14.72 11.85 -28.68
C LEU A 106 -16.15 12.36 -28.60
N GLY A 107 -16.61 12.73 -27.40
CA GLY A 107 -17.93 13.35 -27.22
C GLY A 107 -18.05 14.68 -27.99
N LEU A 108 -17.03 15.54 -27.91
CA LEU A 108 -16.99 16.79 -28.68
C LEU A 108 -16.95 16.56 -30.18
N MET A 109 -16.14 15.61 -30.65
CA MET A 109 -16.11 15.22 -32.07
C MET A 109 -17.44 14.65 -32.55
N GLY A 110 -18.17 13.91 -31.70
CA GLY A 110 -19.54 13.46 -31.94
C GLY A 110 -20.47 14.63 -32.23
N LEU A 111 -20.47 15.65 -31.37
CA LEU A 111 -21.30 16.85 -31.56
C LEU A 111 -20.94 17.62 -32.84
N VAL A 112 -19.64 17.68 -33.19
CA VAL A 112 -19.20 18.32 -34.44
C VAL A 112 -19.69 17.52 -35.66
N ALA A 113 -19.58 16.19 -35.62
CA ALA A 113 -20.02 15.31 -36.69
C ALA A 113 -21.54 15.40 -36.90
N ASP A 114 -22.32 15.37 -35.80
CA ASP A 114 -23.77 15.52 -35.81
C ASP A 114 -24.20 16.85 -36.45
N ASN A 115 -23.54 17.96 -36.07
CA ASN A 115 -23.83 19.28 -36.63
C ASN A 115 -23.47 19.40 -38.12
N ARG A 116 -22.49 18.62 -38.61
CA ARG A 116 -22.05 18.60 -40.01
C ARG A 116 -22.78 17.56 -40.85
N GLY A 117 -23.53 16.64 -40.23
CA GLY A 117 -24.16 15.51 -40.91
C GLY A 117 -23.17 14.51 -41.50
N CYS A 118 -22.00 14.37 -40.88
CA CYS A 118 -20.92 13.48 -41.33
C CYS A 118 -20.55 12.46 -40.26
N GLU A 119 -19.69 11.49 -40.58
CA GLU A 119 -19.26 10.49 -39.59
C GLU A 119 -18.14 11.03 -38.69
N VAL A 120 -18.12 10.62 -37.42
CA VAL A 120 -17.05 10.96 -36.46
C VAL A 120 -15.66 10.59 -36.98
N LYS A 121 -15.56 9.50 -37.76
CA LYS A 121 -14.31 9.07 -38.38
C LYS A 121 -13.76 10.07 -39.41
N GLU A 122 -14.64 10.74 -40.14
CA GLU A 122 -14.26 11.76 -41.13
C GLU A 122 -13.74 13.00 -40.40
N VAL A 123 -14.41 13.41 -39.31
CA VAL A 123 -13.95 14.49 -38.43
C VAL A 123 -12.58 14.14 -37.81
N MET A 124 -12.40 12.93 -37.28
CA MET A 124 -11.11 12.48 -36.77
C MET A 124 -9.99 12.59 -37.81
N THR A 125 -10.26 12.15 -39.03
CA THR A 125 -9.28 12.20 -40.13
C THR A 125 -8.92 13.65 -40.50
N GLU A 126 -9.91 14.56 -40.51
CA GLU A 126 -9.69 16.00 -40.71
C GLU A 126 -8.79 16.62 -39.64
N PHE A 127 -8.93 16.18 -38.38
CA PHE A 127 -8.07 16.59 -37.27
C PHE A 127 -6.76 15.79 -37.17
N GLY A 128 -6.43 14.96 -38.17
CA GLY A 128 -5.18 14.21 -38.24
C GLY A 128 -5.08 13.01 -37.30
N LEU A 129 -6.21 12.51 -36.78
CA LEU A 129 -6.27 11.32 -35.93
C LEU A 129 -6.48 10.08 -36.81
N ASP A 130 -5.53 9.13 -36.82
CA ASP A 130 -5.77 7.82 -37.43
C ASP A 130 -6.51 6.92 -36.42
N PRO A 131 -7.70 6.40 -36.75
CA PRO A 131 -8.42 5.44 -35.89
C PRO A 131 -7.65 4.12 -35.64
N ARG A 132 -6.51 3.89 -36.29
CA ARG A 132 -5.62 2.73 -36.11
C ARG A 132 -4.40 2.99 -35.23
N GLU A 133 -4.12 4.22 -34.84
CA GLU A 133 -3.03 4.49 -33.89
C GLU A 133 -3.44 4.08 -32.48
N LYS A 134 -2.70 3.10 -31.93
CA LYS A 134 -2.72 2.67 -30.53
C LYS A 134 -1.35 2.90 -29.92
#